data_AF-A0A847MZJ1-F1
#
_entry.id   AF-A0A847MZJ1-F1
#
_cell.length_a   1.000
_cell.length_b   1.000
_cell.length_c   1.000
_cell.angle_alpha   90.00
_cell.angle_beta   90.00
_cell.angle_gamma   90.00
#
_symmetry.space_group_name_H-M   'P 1'
#
loop_
_entity.id
_entity.type
_entity.pdbx_description
1 polymer ?
#
loop_
_entity_poly.entity_id
_entity_poly.type
_entity_poly.pdbx_seq_one_letter_code
_entity_poly.pdbx_strand_id
1 'polypeptide(L)' 'MIKKANEMNVSIKEKLRGGTGQVAFKALSDEGTVAHCRLFSELRIDKGCSIGTHDHVNETEYYWITGGR' A
#
# COMPACT_ATOMS: atom_id res chain seq x y z
N MET A 1 -11.54 -16.57 -1.49
CA MET A 1 -10.80 -16.28 -2.75
C MET A 1 -9.32 -16.46 -2.45
N ILE A 2 -8.56 -17.12 -3.33
CA ILE A 2 -7.11 -17.29 -3.18
C ILE A 2 -6.46 -16.52 -4.33
N LYS A 3 -5.59 -15.55 -4.02
CA LYS A 3 -4.82 -14.79 -5.01
C LYS A 3 -3.35 -15.18 -4.90
N LYS A 4 -2.77 -15.64 -6.00
CA LYS A 4 -1.35 -16.04 -6.07
C LYS A 4 -0.48 -14.82 -6.35
N ALA A 5 0.79 -14.92 -5.98
CA ALA A 5 1.73 -13.81 -6.11
C ALA A 5 1.87 -13.27 -7.55
N ASN A 6 1.76 -14.14 -8.56
CA ASN A 6 1.82 -13.76 -9.97
C ASN A 6 0.56 -13.04 -10.48
N GLU A 7 -0.53 -13.03 -9.71
CA GLU A 7 -1.78 -12.31 -10.00
C GLU A 7 -1.83 -10.94 -9.30
N MET A 8 -0.85 -10.63 -8.45
CA MET A 8 -0.80 -9.39 -7.68
C MET A 8 -0.08 -8.31 -8.49
N ASN A 9 -0.84 -7.32 -8.94
CA ASN A 9 -0.29 -6.20 -9.69
C ASN A 9 0.64 -5.35 -8.83
N VAL A 10 1.79 -4.99 -9.38
CA VAL A 10 2.76 -4.08 -8.75
C VAL A 10 2.73 -2.74 -9.47
N SER A 11 2.58 -1.66 -8.70
CA SER A 11 2.65 -0.29 -9.21
C SER A 11 3.62 0.54 -8.36
N ILE A 12 4.26 1.53 -8.99
CA ILE A 12 5.15 2.46 -8.31
C ILE A 12 4.45 3.81 -8.20
N LYS A 13 4.44 4.40 -7.00
CA LYS A 13 3.91 5.74 -6.76
C LYS A 13 5.02 6.64 -6.27
N GLU A 14 5.29 7.72 -7.01
CA GLU A 14 6.25 8.74 -6.62
C GLU A 14 5.63 9.77 -5.67
N LYS A 15 6.44 10.27 -4.74
CA LYS A 15 6.09 11.35 -3.79
C LYS A 15 4.73 11.15 -3.12
N LEU A 16 4.47 9.93 -2.67
CA LEU A 16 3.16 9.53 -2.18
C LEU A 16 2.72 10.42 -1.01
N ARG A 17 1.55 11.06 -1.16
CA ARG A 17 0.99 11.99 -0.16
C ARG A 17 1.96 13.14 0.20
N GLY A 18 2.85 13.52 -0.72
CA GLY A 18 3.86 14.55 -0.49
C GLY A 18 5.14 14.06 0.20
N GLY A 19 5.28 12.75 0.38
CA GLY A 19 6.52 12.12 0.87
C GLY A 19 7.66 12.18 -0.14
N THR A 20 8.78 11.53 0.21
CA THR A 20 10.01 11.50 -0.58
C THR A 20 10.14 10.21 -1.38
N GLY A 21 10.79 10.29 -2.54
CA GLY A 21 11.12 9.11 -3.36
C GLY A 21 9.90 8.37 -3.90
N GLN A 22 9.96 7.05 -3.91
CA GLN A 22 8.94 6.18 -4.50
C GLN A 22 8.52 5.07 -3.52
N VAL A 23 7.27 4.63 -3.65
CA VAL A 23 6.71 3.50 -2.89
C VAL A 23 6.15 2.49 -3.87
N ALA A 24 6.55 1.23 -3.73
CA ALA A 24 5.97 0.13 -4.50
C ALA A 24 4.75 -0.43 -3.79
N PHE A 25 3.66 -0.59 -4.53
CA PHE A 25 2.40 -1.17 -4.09
C PHE A 25 2.18 -2.49 -4.78
N LYS A 26 2.12 -3.59 -4.02
CA LYS A 26 1.68 -4.90 -4.50
C LYS A 26 0.25 -5.14 -4.02
N ALA A 27 -0.72 -5.11 -4.94
CA ALA A 27 -2.13 -5.30 -4.63
C ALA A 27 -2.41 -6.77 -4.26
N LEU A 28 -2.66 -7.04 -2.98
CA LEU A 28 -2.99 -8.38 -2.47
C LEU A 28 -4.41 -8.81 -2.86
N SER A 29 -5.27 -7.83 -3.15
CA SER A 29 -6.61 -7.98 -3.71
C SER A 29 -6.94 -6.72 -4.50
N ASP A 30 -7.80 -6.83 -5.52
CA ASP A 30 -8.16 -5.66 -6.33
C ASP A 30 -9.18 -4.79 -5.56
N GLU A 31 -9.21 -3.49 -5.84
CA GLU A 31 -10.17 -2.58 -5.22
C GLU A 31 -11.61 -3.08 -5.44
N GLY A 32 -12.43 -3.04 -4.38
CA GLY A 32 -13.81 -3.50 -4.42
C GLY A 32 -14.00 -5.02 -4.32
N THR A 33 -12.94 -5.82 -4.31
CA THR A 33 -13.05 -7.29 -4.16
C THR A 33 -13.13 -7.77 -2.71
N VAL A 34 -12.71 -6.92 -1.76
CA VAL A 34 -12.76 -7.20 -0.32
C VAL A 34 -13.82 -6.31 0.32
N ALA A 35 -14.82 -6.93 0.95
CA ALA A 35 -15.88 -6.22 1.64
C ALA A 35 -15.31 -5.30 2.74
N HIS A 36 -15.82 -4.07 2.83
CA HIS A 36 -15.39 -3.06 3.80
C HIS A 36 -13.90 -2.71 3.75
N CYS A 37 -13.24 -2.92 2.61
CA CYS A 37 -11.82 -2.62 2.44
C CYS A 37 -11.59 -1.97 1.07
N ARG A 38 -11.08 -0.73 1.09
CA ARG A 38 -10.76 0.01 -0.14
C ARG A 38 -9.37 -0.33 -0.68
N LEU A 39 -8.42 -0.65 0.21
CA LEU A 39 -7.04 -0.94 -0.14
C LEU A 39 -6.51 -2.10 0.70
N PHE A 40 -6.08 -3.17 0.02
CA PHE A 40 -5.38 -4.28 0.65
C PHE A 40 -4.11 -4.58 -0.13
N SER A 41 -2.99 -4.03 0.32
CA SER A 41 -1.71 -4.07 -0.39
C SER A 41 -0.53 -4.27 0.54
N GLU A 42 0.52 -4.90 0.01
CA GLU A 42 1.85 -4.84 0.61
C GLU A 42 2.58 -3.64 0.02
N LEU A 43 3.15 -2.81 0.89
CA LEU A 43 3.92 -1.64 0.50
C LEU A 43 5.39 -1.91 0.76
N ARG A 44 6.24 -1.53 -0.20
CA ARG A 44 7.69 -1.46 -0.01
C ARG A 44 8.15 -0.02 -0.15
N ILE A 45 8.77 0.46 0.92
CA ILE A 45 9.34 1.81 1.03
C ILE A 45 10.85 1.62 1.14
N ASP A 46 11.60 2.00 0.12
CA ASP A 46 13.06 1.87 0.13
C ASP A 46 13.71 2.98 0.99
N LYS A 47 14.96 2.77 1.39
CA LYS A 47 15.70 3.71 2.26
C LYS A 47 15.67 5.14 1.70
N GLY A 48 15.24 6.10 2.53
CA GLY A 48 15.13 7.52 2.16
C GLY A 48 13.81 7.89 1.48
N CYS A 49 12.96 6.93 1.15
CA CYS A 49 11.60 7.18 0.70
C CYS A 49 10.65 7.31 1.90
N SER A 50 9.52 7.99 1.70
CA SER A 50 8.51 8.17 2.74
C SER A 50 7.11 8.35 2.17
N ILE A 51 6.10 8.11 3.02
CA ILE A 51 4.71 8.49 2.77
C ILE A 51 4.47 9.77 3.56
N GLY A 52 3.97 10.81 2.90
CA GLY A 52 3.67 12.07 3.58
C GLY A 52 2.48 11.94 4.53
N THR A 53 2.42 12.83 5.52
CA THR A 53 1.29 12.93 6.45
C THR A 53 0.00 13.23 5.69
N HIS A 54 -1.08 12.54 6.06
CA HIS A 54 -2.39 12.74 5.47
C HIS A 54 -3.49 12.25 6.43
N ASP A 55 -4.71 12.73 6.19
CA ASP A 55 -5.87 12.38 7.00
C ASP A 55 -6.61 11.17 6.44
N HIS A 56 -7.13 10.34 7.34
CA HIS A 56 -8.15 9.35 7.03
C HIS A 56 -9.48 9.83 7.62
N VAL A 57 -10.44 10.14 6.75
CA VAL A 57 -11.76 10.64 7.14
C VAL A 57 -12.79 9.55 6.87
N ASN A 58 -13.54 9.15 7.90
CA ASN A 58 -14.54 8.06 7.85
C ASN A 58 -13.96 6.68 7.47
N GLU A 59 -12.65 6.50 7.56
CA GLU A 59 -11.97 5.22 7.37
C GLU A 59 -10.84 5.06 8.39
N THR A 60 -10.31 3.86 8.53
CA THR A 60 -9.14 3.56 9.34
C THR A 60 -8.20 2.71 8.52
N GLU A 61 -6.92 3.10 8.49
CA GLU A 61 -5.86 2.34 7.83
C GLU A 61 -4.96 1.70 8.88
N TYR A 62 -4.58 0.44 8.66
CA TYR A 62 -3.67 -0.30 9.52
C TYR A 62 -2.42 -0.66 8.74
N TYR A 63 -1.26 -0.46 9.37
CA TYR A 63 0.01 -1.00 8.88
C TYR A 63 0.43 -2.20 9.72
N TRP A 64 0.65 -3.32 9.05
CA TRP A 64 1.40 -4.43 9.62
C TRP A 64 2.82 -4.40 9.06
N ILE A 65 3.78 -4.05 9.91
CA ILE A 65 5.19 -4.01 9.52
C ILE A 65 5.72 -5.44 9.45
N THR A 66 5.97 -5.92 8.23
CA THR A 66 6.43 -7.28 7.94
C THR A 66 7.95 -7.40 7.84
N GLY A 67 8.66 -6.27 7.81
CA GLY A 67 10.13 -6.22 7.78
C GLY A 67 10.66 -4.80 7.65
N GLY A 68 11.98 -4.65 7.80
CA GLY A 68 12.65 -3.34 7.83
C GLY A 68 13.04 -2.91 9.25
N ARG A 69 13.51 -1.66 9.37
CA ARG A 69 13.95 -1.05 10.63
C ARG A 69 13.68 0.46 10.61
#